data_AF-A0A3M1ENK1-F1
#
_entry.id   AF-A0A3M1ENK1-F1
#
_cell.length_a   1.000
_cell.length_b   1.000
_cell.length_c   1.000
_cell.angle_alpha   90.00
_cell.angle_beta   90.00
_cell.angle_gamma   90.00
#
_symmetry.space_group_name_H-M   'P 1'
#
loop_
_entity.id
_entity.type
_entity.pdbx_description
1 polymer ?
#
loop_
_entity_poly.entity_id
_entity_poly.type
_entity_poly.pdbx_seq_one_letter_code
_entity_poly.pdbx_strand_id
1 'polypeptide(L)'
;MIIGVPKEIKTDENRVAITPSGVNAFVSRGHTVLIERSAGVGSGIEDADYERAGARILPEAEEVWQRADMILKIKEPVEPEIDRMREGQIIFTYLHLAANRELTLAMMERGVVGIAYETIQLP
;
A
#
# COMPACT_ATOMS: atom_id res chain seq x y z
N MET A 1 -9.70 9.42 6.20
CA MET A 1 -8.32 9.26 5.71
C MET A 1 -8.32 8.72 4.29
N ILE A 2 -7.19 8.90 3.61
CA ILE A 2 -6.91 8.45 2.25
C ILE A 2 -6.05 7.18 2.34
N ILE A 3 -6.55 6.08 1.79
CA ILE A 3 -5.87 4.79 1.73
C ILE A 3 -5.29 4.63 0.32
N GLY A 4 -3.99 4.41 0.21
CA GLY A 4 -3.30 4.18 -1.05
C GLY A 4 -2.90 2.72 -1.21
N VAL A 5 -3.15 2.17 -2.39
CA VAL A 5 -2.74 0.81 -2.77
C VAL A 5 -1.93 0.90 -4.07
N PRO A 6 -0.59 1.07 -3.98
CA PRO A 6 0.26 1.02 -5.15
C PRO A 6 0.32 -0.41 -5.70
N LYS A 7 0.71 -0.53 -6.97
CA LYS A 7 1.01 -1.82 -7.59
C LYS A 7 2.29 -2.38 -6.97
N GLU A 8 2.31 -3.69 -6.72
CA GLU A 8 3.54 -4.35 -6.29
C GLU A 8 4.58 -4.37 -7.41
N ILE A 9 5.82 -4.01 -7.07
CA ILE A 9 6.94 -3.91 -8.01
C ILE A 9 8.04 -4.95 -7.75
N LYS A 10 7.91 -5.73 -6.67
CA LYS A 10 8.87 -6.80 -6.38
C LYS A 10 8.69 -7.95 -7.37
N THR A 11 9.79 -8.50 -7.86
CA THR A 11 9.79 -9.62 -8.81
C THR A 11 8.91 -10.77 -8.31
N ASP A 12 8.10 -11.32 -9.23
CA ASP A 12 7.16 -12.43 -9.00
C ASP A 12 6.07 -12.18 -7.94
N GLU A 13 5.83 -10.91 -7.56
CA GLU A 13 4.69 -10.54 -6.73
C GLU A 13 3.49 -10.14 -7.60
N ASN A 14 2.49 -11.02 -7.65
CA ASN A 14 1.25 -10.81 -8.40
C ASN A 14 0.05 -10.44 -7.51
N ARG A 15 0.24 -10.44 -6.18
CA ARG A 15 -0.82 -10.10 -5.23
C ARG A 15 -1.01 -8.58 -5.16
N VAL A 16 -2.17 -8.19 -4.67
CA VAL A 16 -2.55 -6.82 -4.34
C VAL A 16 -3.10 -6.75 -2.93
N ALA A 17 -2.84 -5.66 -2.23
CA ALA A 17 -3.08 -5.56 -0.80
C ALA A 17 -4.56 -5.41 -0.40
N ILE A 18 -5.45 -5.17 -1.37
CA ILE A 18 -6.88 -5.00 -1.12
C ILE A 18 -7.71 -5.64 -2.22
N THR A 19 -8.87 -6.15 -1.85
CA THR A 19 -9.91 -6.61 -2.80
C THR A 19 -11.02 -5.56 -2.93
N PRO A 20 -11.91 -5.65 -3.94
CA PRO A 20 -13.07 -4.76 -4.05
C PRO A 20 -13.96 -4.74 -2.78
N SER A 21 -14.07 -5.86 -2.06
CA SER A 21 -14.80 -5.89 -0.78
C SER A 21 -14.12 -5.05 0.31
N GLY A 22 -12.78 -5.08 0.37
CA GLY A 22 -12.01 -4.22 1.26
C GLY A 22 -12.15 -2.74 0.90
N VAL A 23 -12.13 -2.41 -0.39
CA VAL A 23 -12.40 -1.05 -0.88
C VAL A 23 -13.76 -0.56 -0.38
N ASN A 24 -14.81 -1.34 -0.61
CA ASN A 24 -16.17 -0.98 -0.18
C ASN A 24 -16.25 -0.78 1.35
N ALA A 25 -15.54 -1.60 2.14
CA ALA A 25 -15.49 -1.46 3.59
C ALA A 25 -14.85 -0.14 4.05
N PHE A 26 -13.83 0.36 3.36
CA PHE A 26 -13.26 1.68 3.63
C PHE A 26 -14.18 2.80 3.16
N VAL A 27 -14.67 2.72 1.92
CA VAL A 27 -15.52 3.77 1.32
C VAL A 27 -16.82 3.95 2.12
N SER A 28 -17.47 2.87 2.55
CA SER A 28 -18.69 2.92 3.37
C SER A 28 -18.49 3.58 4.74
N ARG A 29 -17.25 3.68 5.22
CA ARG A 29 -16.88 4.37 6.47
C ARG A 29 -16.36 5.79 6.24
N GLY A 30 -16.51 6.32 5.02
CA GLY A 30 -16.12 7.69 4.67
C GLY A 30 -14.64 7.88 4.33
N HIS A 31 -13.90 6.79 4.12
CA HIS A 31 -12.51 6.87 3.66
C HIS A 31 -12.45 7.00 2.13
N THR A 32 -11.37 7.60 1.62
CA THR A 32 -11.07 7.58 0.18
C THR A 32 -10.07 6.47 -0.08
N VAL A 33 -10.28 5.66 -1.11
CA VAL A 33 -9.32 4.63 -1.55
C VAL A 33 -8.76 5.02 -2.91
N LEU A 34 -7.43 5.13 -3.00
CA LEU A 34 -6.67 5.41 -4.21
C LEU A 34 -5.92 4.13 -4.58
N ILE A 35 -6.08 3.67 -5.82
CA ILE A 35 -5.42 2.45 -6.31
C ILE A 35 -4.63 2.81 -7.55
N GLU A 36 -3.39 2.35 -7.63
CA GLU A 36 -2.62 2.49 -8.86
C GLU A 36 -3.24 1.65 -9.97
N ARG A 37 -3.32 2.22 -11.17
CA ARG A 37 -3.79 1.54 -12.37
C ARG A 37 -3.12 0.18 -12.53
N SER A 38 -3.95 -0.83 -12.78
CA SER A 38 -3.54 -2.22 -12.98
C SER A 38 -2.85 -2.88 -11.78
N ALA A 39 -2.98 -2.32 -10.57
CA ALA A 39 -2.43 -2.93 -9.34
C ALA A 39 -3.02 -4.31 -9.05
N GLY A 40 -4.30 -4.53 -9.37
CA GLY A 40 -4.99 -5.80 -9.12
C GLY A 40 -4.92 -6.84 -10.23
N VAL A 41 -4.42 -6.49 -11.41
CA VAL A 41 -4.51 -7.35 -12.61
C VAL A 41 -3.78 -8.69 -12.40
N GLY A 42 -2.64 -8.69 -11.72
CA GLY A 42 -1.91 -9.92 -11.36
C GLY A 42 -2.71 -10.86 -10.45
N SER A 43 -3.69 -10.33 -9.72
CA SER A 43 -4.62 -11.07 -8.86
C SER A 43 -5.97 -11.35 -9.54
N GLY A 44 -6.12 -11.04 -10.82
CA GLY A 44 -7.37 -11.19 -11.57
C GLY A 44 -8.45 -10.18 -11.20
N ILE A 45 -8.07 -9.00 -10.68
CA ILE A 45 -8.99 -7.92 -10.32
C ILE A 45 -8.72 -6.74 -11.24
N GLU A 46 -9.70 -6.41 -12.08
CA GLU A 46 -9.59 -5.33 -13.06
C GLU A 46 -9.81 -3.96 -12.39
N ASP A 47 -9.27 -2.89 -12.97
CA ASP A 47 -9.45 -1.53 -12.47
C ASP A 47 -10.93 -1.15 -12.32
N ALA A 48 -11.77 -1.61 -13.26
CA ALA A 48 -13.21 -1.40 -13.23
C ALA A 48 -13.91 -2.07 -12.02
N ASP A 49 -13.36 -3.15 -11.46
CA ASP A 49 -13.88 -3.78 -10.24
C ASP A 49 -13.69 -2.87 -9.02
N TYR A 50 -12.51 -2.23 -8.94
CA TYR A 50 -12.21 -1.28 -7.88
C TYR A 50 -13.02 0.01 -7.99
N GLU A 51 -13.19 0.54 -9.20
CA GLU A 51 -14.04 1.71 -9.45
C GLU A 51 -15.49 1.43 -9.04
N ARG A 52 -16.03 0.27 -9.42
CA ARG A 52 -17.38 -0.16 -8.98
C ARG A 52 -17.50 -0.26 -7.46
N ALA A 53 -16.42 -0.62 -6.77
CA ALA A 53 -16.38 -0.65 -5.31
C ALA A 53 -16.20 0.74 -4.65
N GLY A 54 -15.93 1.78 -5.44
CA GLY A 54 -15.80 3.17 -4.99
C GLY A 54 -14.36 3.67 -4.84
N ALA A 55 -13.36 2.92 -5.29
CA ALA A 55 -11.98 3.42 -5.37
C ALA A 55 -11.82 4.43 -6.51
N ARG A 56 -10.75 5.23 -6.42
CA ARG A 56 -10.27 6.07 -7.53
C ARG A 56 -8.99 5.46 -8.08
N ILE A 57 -8.96 5.21 -9.38
CA ILE A 57 -7.77 4.72 -10.06
C ILE A 57 -6.87 5.91 -10.41
N LEU A 58 -5.60 5.82 -10.02
CA LEU A 58 -4.57 6.81 -10.37
C LEU A 58 -3.57 6.19 -11.35
N PRO A 59 -3.13 6.94 -12.37
CA PRO A 59 -2.31 6.39 -13.45
C PRO A 59 -0.89 6.03 -13.01
N GLU A 60 -0.38 6.68 -11.95
CA GLU A 60 1.00 6.64 -11.51
C GLU A 60 1.09 6.33 -10.01
N ALA A 61 2.03 5.45 -9.64
CA ALA A 61 2.32 5.11 -8.25
C ALA A 61 2.62 6.36 -7.41
N GLU A 62 3.38 7.30 -7.96
CA GLU A 62 3.81 8.53 -7.29
C GLU A 62 2.63 9.29 -6.68
N GLU A 63 1.52 9.42 -7.42
CA GLU A 63 0.35 10.14 -6.94
C GLU A 63 -0.36 9.40 -5.79
N VAL A 64 -0.35 8.06 -5.80
CA VAL A 64 -0.86 7.24 -4.69
C VAL A 64 -0.04 7.48 -3.43
N TRP A 65 1.30 7.40 -3.53
CA TRP A 65 2.22 7.61 -2.42
C TRP A 65 2.14 9.04 -1.85
N GLN A 66 2.05 10.05 -2.71
CA GLN A 66 1.95 11.45 -2.31
C GLN A 66 0.63 11.83 -1.64
N ARG A 67 -0.47 11.14 -1.94
CA ARG A 67 -1.80 11.52 -1.45
C ARG A 67 -2.29 10.70 -0.28
N ALA A 68 -1.79 9.47 -0.11
CA ALA A 68 -2.30 8.55 0.90
C ALA A 68 -1.78 8.86 2.31
N ASP A 69 -2.69 8.86 3.29
CA ASP A 69 -2.34 8.87 4.71
C ASP A 69 -1.78 7.52 5.15
N MET A 70 -2.29 6.43 4.56
CA MET A 70 -1.84 5.05 4.77
C MET A 70 -1.60 4.35 3.44
N ILE A 71 -0.44 3.73 3.30
CA ILE A 71 -0.09 2.82 2.21
C ILE A 71 -0.33 1.39 2.66
N LEU A 72 -1.18 0.68 1.93
CA LEU A 72 -1.45 -0.73 2.11
C LEU A 72 -0.74 -1.51 0.99
N LYS A 73 0.17 -2.40 1.37
CA LYS A 73 0.99 -3.21 0.45
C LYS A 73 1.00 -4.68 0.85
N ILE A 74 1.60 -5.51 0.00
CA ILE A 74 1.91 -6.91 0.25
C ILE A 74 3.37 -7.07 0.66
N LYS A 75 4.31 -6.51 -0.11
CA LYS A 75 5.75 -6.63 0.18
C LYS A 75 6.30 -5.36 0.82
N GLU A 76 7.49 -5.50 1.38
CA GLU A 76 8.23 -4.40 1.95
C GLU A 76 8.56 -3.36 0.86
N PRO A 77 8.63 -2.05 1.20
CA PRO A 77 9.06 -1.05 0.23
C PRO A 77 10.45 -1.39 -0.32
N VAL A 78 10.60 -1.30 -1.64
CA VAL A 78 11.87 -1.46 -2.35
C VAL A 78 12.17 -0.20 -3.15
N GLU A 79 13.40 0.00 -3.63
CA GLU A 79 13.66 1.10 -4.56
C GLU A 79 12.78 0.96 -5.84
N PRO A 80 12.11 2.04 -6.32
CA PRO A 80 12.22 3.45 -5.91
C PRO A 80 11.16 3.91 -4.87
N GLU A 81 10.40 3.00 -4.25
CA GLU A 81 9.32 3.34 -3.30
C GLU A 81 9.84 3.96 -2.00
N ILE A 82 11.07 3.67 -1.60
CA ILE A 82 11.66 4.17 -0.35
C ILE A 82 11.68 5.70 -0.34
N ASP A 83 11.98 6.32 -1.49
CA ASP A 83 12.00 7.78 -1.64
C ASP A 83 10.61 8.41 -1.66
N ARG A 84 9.56 7.62 -1.88
CA ARG A 84 8.17 8.09 -1.91
C ARG A 84 7.52 8.12 -0.53
N MET A 85 8.14 7.50 0.47
CA MET A 85 7.67 7.52 1.85
C MET A 85 7.71 8.94 2.43
N ARG A 86 6.71 9.28 3.23
CA ARG A 86 6.56 10.62 3.82
C ARG A 86 6.46 10.55 5.34
N GLU A 87 6.94 11.58 6.03
CA GLU A 87 6.86 11.67 7.48
C GLU A 87 5.41 11.53 7.98
N GLY A 88 5.21 10.70 9.00
CA GLY A 88 3.89 10.41 9.58
C GLY A 88 2.98 9.49 8.74
N GLN A 89 3.39 9.08 7.54
CA GLN A 89 2.62 8.16 6.71
C GLN A 89 2.62 6.75 7.32
N ILE A 90 1.46 6.09 7.33
CA ILE A 90 1.35 4.71 7.81
C ILE A 90 1.72 3.77 6.67
N ILE A 91 2.72 2.92 6.88
CA ILE A 91 3.10 1.85 5.94
C ILE A 91 2.68 0.52 6.57
N PHE A 92 1.62 -0.09 6.00
CA PHE A 92 1.05 -1.33 6.52
C PHE A 92 1.26 -2.46 5.50
N THR A 93 2.22 -3.36 5.78
CA THR A 93 2.67 -4.42 4.86
C THR A 93 3.52 -5.47 5.58
N TYR A 94 3.96 -6.54 4.89
CA TYR A 94 5.08 -7.35 5.38
C TYR A 94 6.38 -6.55 5.28
N LEU A 95 7.12 -6.40 6.38
CA LEU A 95 8.33 -5.56 6.39
C LEU A 95 9.64 -6.35 6.49
N HIS A 96 9.64 -7.44 7.23
CA HIS A 96 10.80 -8.29 7.49
C HIS A 96 12.04 -7.51 7.98
N LEU A 97 11.82 -6.47 8.81
CA LEU A 97 12.85 -5.47 9.16
C LEU A 97 14.14 -6.08 9.73
N ALA A 98 14.02 -7.16 10.53
CA ALA A 98 15.19 -7.85 11.09
C ALA A 98 16.16 -8.39 10.03
N ALA A 99 15.69 -8.65 8.81
CA ALA A 99 16.48 -9.14 7.68
C ALA A 99 16.96 -8.01 6.74
N ASN A 100 16.47 -6.77 6.91
CA ASN A 100 16.77 -5.65 6.01
C ASN A 100 17.10 -4.37 6.80
N ARG A 101 18.39 -4.22 7.14
CA ARG A 101 18.90 -3.06 7.88
C ARG A 101 18.72 -1.76 7.09
N GLU A 102 18.90 -1.77 5.79
CA GLU A 102 18.81 -0.58 4.94
C GLU A 102 17.38 -0.02 4.95
N LEU A 103 16.38 -0.86 4.70
CA LEU A 103 14.98 -0.47 4.79
C LEU A 103 14.63 0.02 6.20
N THR A 104 15.11 -0.66 7.24
CA THR A 104 14.88 -0.26 8.63
C THR A 104 15.38 1.17 8.88
N LEU A 105 16.62 1.48 8.48
CA LEU A 105 17.20 2.81 8.64
C LEU A 105 16.47 3.84 7.78
N ALA A 106 16.13 3.51 6.53
CA ALA A 106 15.41 4.41 5.64
C ALA A 106 14.00 4.75 6.17
N MET A 107 13.25 3.78 6.71
CA MET A 107 11.96 4.05 7.34
C MET A 107 12.10 4.93 8.59
N MET A 108 13.16 4.74 9.39
CA MET A 108 13.46 5.60 10.53
C MET A 108 13.78 7.03 10.08
N GLU A 109 14.62 7.20 9.06
CA GLU A 109 14.99 8.50 8.51
C GLU A 109 13.79 9.24 7.89
N ARG A 110 12.93 8.51 7.17
CA ARG A 110 11.70 9.05 6.57
C ARG A 110 10.61 9.38 7.61
N GLY A 111 10.76 8.95 8.87
CA GLY A 111 9.81 9.24 9.93
C GLY A 111 8.43 8.62 9.71
N VAL A 112 8.35 7.46 9.04
CA VAL A 112 7.07 6.76 8.80
C VAL A 112 6.59 5.99 10.02
N VAL A 113 5.30 5.67 10.04
CA VAL A 113 4.72 4.70 10.99
C VAL A 113 4.65 3.33 10.31
N GLY A 114 5.63 2.47 10.58
CA GLY A 114 5.68 1.11 10.05
C GLY A 114 4.89 0.11 10.90
N ILE A 115 3.91 -0.58 10.30
CA ILE A 115 3.19 -1.70 10.93
C ILE A 115 3.46 -2.95 10.09
N ALA A 116 4.10 -3.95 10.69
CA ALA A 116 4.47 -5.18 10.02
C ALA A 116 3.38 -6.25 10.18
N TYR A 117 2.86 -6.81 9.08
CA TYR A 117 1.85 -7.87 9.14
C TYR A 117 2.30 -9.06 9.97
N GLU A 118 3.57 -9.48 9.82
CA GLU A 118 4.15 -10.66 10.46
C GLU A 118 4.37 -10.52 11.96
N THR A 119 4.17 -9.34 12.55
CA THR A 119 4.34 -9.11 13.99
C THR A 119 3.03 -8.80 14.71
N ILE A 120 1.91 -8.71 13.99
CA ILE A 120 0.59 -8.60 14.62
C ILE A 120 0.27 -9.92 15.33
N GLN A 121 0.06 -9.83 16.63
CA GLN A 121 -0.30 -10.96 17.48
C GLN A 121 -1.35 -10.53 18.51
N LEU A 122 -2.16 -11.49 18.96
CA LEU A 122 -3.04 -11.28 20.10
C LEU A 122 -2.20 -11.17 21.39
N PRO A 123 -2.71 -10.48 22.44
CA PRO A 123 -2.06 -10.43 23.75
C PRO A 123 -1.82 -11.81 24.38
#